data_AF-A0A662MT18-F1
#
_entry.id   AF-A0A662MT18-F1
#
_cell.length_a   1.000
_cell.length_b   1.000
_cell.length_c   1.000
_cell.angle_alpha   90.00
_cell.angle_beta   90.00
_cell.angle_gamma   90.00
#
_symmetry.space_group_name_H-M   'P 1'
#
loop_
_entity.id
_entity.type
_entity.pdbx_description
1 polymer ?
#
loop_
_entity_poly.entity_id
_entity_poly.type
_entity_poly.pdbx_seq_one_letter_code
_entity_poly.pdbx_strand_id
1 'polypeptide(L)'
;MAVLTCPYCQKKFKVRPPEMEKAFLCPHCKSTVYVTPEGAVRTLESALMKKSETQMDAMEILDELEKEVSRVLTAKEDKEDLKKKEEALLRDLEEIIERIRGSIGLPEDTREKVEELQKKLRDASERQAYIKMLAARYSEKVSEIEQLQSRIDELERRLEEYEGLIKKKDEEVKSWSGSYRELKEKYDKLSAAIITLQERLKGAGGGGDVEGLREEVSRLKEEVKKRDEALQTYASAIAERDEIIERWSESYRELKEKYDKLATTVEDLQRGEGEEEKGRKEELEKEVEELKRRLEEVTGEMEGMKRELEGKVEELKRWEESYNQLKEKYEELLKAREGREGGGEGDEVLGQELTALKSQLEEKEKMIEEEVKRREALEEELEGLKKVHKELQKRFRDALEKIK
;
A
#
# COMPACT_ATOMS: atom_id res chain seq x y z
N MET A 1 52.73 -87.62 38.08
CA MET A 1 53.04 -89.02 37.66
C MET A 1 54.15 -88.94 36.63
N ALA A 2 55.20 -89.76 36.77
CA ALA A 2 56.29 -89.79 35.80
C ALA A 2 55.92 -90.69 34.63
N VAL A 3 56.27 -90.30 33.41
CA VAL A 3 56.04 -91.08 32.19
C VAL A 3 57.37 -91.69 31.79
N LEU A 4 57.47 -93.02 31.83
CA LEU A 4 58.67 -93.75 31.43
C LEU A 4 58.45 -94.40 30.06
N THR A 5 59.49 -94.45 29.25
CA THR A 5 59.47 -95.16 27.97
C THR A 5 60.14 -96.53 28.17
N CYS A 6 59.47 -97.63 27.85
CA CYS A 6 60.10 -98.94 27.92
C CYS A 6 61.19 -99.05 26.83
N PRO A 7 62.45 -99.37 27.15
CA PRO A 7 63.51 -99.44 26.15
C PRO A 7 63.32 -100.60 25.16
N TYR A 8 62.62 -101.65 25.56
CA TYR A 8 62.41 -102.85 24.73
C TYR A 8 61.27 -102.71 23.71
N CYS A 9 60.20 -101.97 24.05
CA CYS A 9 59.05 -101.81 23.15
C CYS A 9 58.74 -100.36 22.78
N GLN A 10 59.52 -99.41 23.27
CA GLN A 10 59.43 -97.95 23.05
C GLN A 10 58.09 -97.29 23.40
N LYS A 11 57.16 -98.01 24.03
CA LYS A 11 55.88 -97.45 24.48
C LYS A 11 56.02 -96.77 25.84
N LYS A 12 55.37 -95.62 25.97
CA LYS A 12 55.34 -94.82 27.20
C LYS A 12 54.27 -95.34 28.16
N PHE A 13 54.61 -95.49 29.43
CA PHE A 13 53.68 -95.88 30.49
C PHE A 13 53.91 -95.02 31.74
N LYS A 14 52.86 -94.85 32.56
CA LYS A 14 52.88 -93.96 33.73
C LYS A 14 53.21 -94.74 34.98
N VAL A 15 54.10 -94.19 35.81
CA VAL A 15 54.42 -94.72 37.15
C VAL A 15 54.20 -93.65 38.22
N ARG A 16 53.85 -94.09 39.44
CA ARG A 16 53.70 -93.23 40.63
C ARG A 16 55.02 -93.17 41.41
N PRO A 17 55.56 -91.98 41.74
CA PRO A 17 56.66 -91.83 42.71
C PRO A 17 56.17 -92.01 44.17
N PRO A 18 57.00 -92.50 45.15
CA PRO A 18 58.45 -92.66 45.11
C PRO A 18 58.91 -94.10 45.41
N GLU A 19 59.18 -94.89 44.37
CA GLU A 19 59.91 -96.17 44.53
C GLU A 19 61.03 -96.24 43.49
N MET A 20 61.96 -95.28 43.56
CA MET A 20 63.08 -95.17 42.62
C MET A 20 64.23 -96.07 43.06
N GLU A 21 63.99 -97.39 43.01
CA GLU A 21 65.00 -98.47 43.08
C GLU A 21 64.34 -99.85 42.87
N LYS A 22 63.24 -99.89 42.12
CA LYS A 22 62.50 -101.13 41.83
C LYS A 22 62.41 -101.37 40.34
N ALA A 23 62.46 -102.64 39.98
CA ALA A 23 62.32 -103.13 38.63
C ALA A 23 60.83 -103.09 38.24
N PHE A 24 60.45 -102.26 37.27
CA PHE A 24 59.05 -102.13 36.86
C PHE A 24 58.75 -103.02 35.66
N LEU A 25 57.75 -103.89 35.77
CA LEU A 25 57.31 -104.68 34.62
C LEU A 25 56.59 -103.77 33.63
N CYS A 26 57.07 -103.70 32.39
CA CYS A 26 56.36 -102.96 31.35
C CYS A 26 55.02 -103.64 31.08
N PRO A 27 53.88 -102.96 31.21
CA PRO A 27 52.57 -103.58 30.98
C PRO A 27 52.35 -103.99 29.51
N HIS A 28 53.15 -103.48 28.58
CA HIS A 28 53.01 -103.76 27.15
C HIS A 28 53.82 -104.96 26.66
N CYS A 29 55.06 -105.13 27.11
CA CYS A 29 55.92 -106.23 26.67
C CYS A 29 56.34 -107.18 27.81
N LYS A 30 55.89 -106.91 29.04
CA LYS A 30 56.24 -107.64 30.28
C LYS A 30 57.73 -107.69 30.60
N SER A 31 58.58 -106.96 29.88
CA SER A 31 60.00 -106.83 30.20
C SER A 31 60.19 -105.97 31.43
N THR A 32 61.13 -106.36 32.29
CA THR A 32 61.48 -105.61 33.49
C THR A 32 62.36 -104.41 33.12
N VAL A 33 61.89 -103.21 33.46
CA VAL A 33 62.56 -101.94 33.17
C VAL A 33 63.11 -101.37 34.47
N TYR A 34 64.41 -101.15 34.52
CA TYR A 34 65.09 -100.51 35.65
C TYR A 34 65.21 -99.01 35.38
N VAL A 35 64.85 -98.21 36.38
CA VAL A 35 65.02 -96.75 36.34
C VAL A 35 66.23 -96.42 37.20
N THR A 36 67.29 -95.92 36.59
CA THR A 36 68.46 -95.43 37.34
C THR A 36 68.14 -94.04 37.91
N PRO A 37 68.72 -93.68 39.08
CA PRO A 37 68.56 -92.34 39.68
C PRO A 37 68.84 -91.20 38.68
N GLU A 38 69.83 -91.38 37.81
CA GLU A 38 70.22 -90.45 36.76
C GLU A 38 69.11 -90.22 35.72
N GLY A 39 68.37 -91.27 35.33
CA GLY A 39 67.26 -91.16 34.38
C GLY A 39 66.06 -90.40 34.96
N ALA A 40 65.81 -90.53 36.27
CA ALA A 40 64.77 -89.80 36.97
C ALA A 40 65.12 -88.32 37.14
N VAL A 41 66.36 -88.01 37.50
CA VAL A 41 66.87 -86.63 37.60
C VAL A 41 66.73 -85.90 36.26
N ARG A 42 67.15 -86.50 35.15
CA ARG A 42 66.98 -85.90 33.81
C ARG A 42 65.52 -85.64 33.44
N THR A 43 64.60 -86.51 33.86
CA THR A 43 63.16 -86.33 33.59
C THR A 43 62.58 -85.17 34.42
N LEU A 44 63.02 -85.02 35.67
CA LEU A 44 62.64 -83.90 36.52
C LEU A 44 63.27 -82.58 36.06
N GLU A 45 64.54 -82.58 35.65
CA GLU A 45 65.22 -81.42 35.06
C GLU A 45 64.51 -80.96 33.79
N SER A 46 64.15 -81.88 32.89
CA SER A 46 63.38 -81.54 31.69
C SER A 46 61.99 -80.97 32.01
N ALA A 47 61.33 -81.46 33.06
CA ALA A 47 60.04 -80.92 33.50
C ALA A 47 60.19 -79.55 34.17
N LEU A 48 61.28 -79.32 34.91
CA LEU A 48 61.58 -78.05 35.55
C LEU A 48 61.92 -76.97 34.51
N MET A 49 62.73 -77.31 33.50
CA MET A 49 63.07 -76.42 32.38
C MET A 49 61.84 -76.04 31.56
N LYS A 50 60.95 -77.00 31.26
CA LYS A 50 59.65 -76.70 30.62
C LYS A 50 58.76 -75.80 31.48
N LYS A 51 58.82 -75.95 32.81
CA LYS A 51 58.07 -75.10 33.73
C LYS A 51 58.63 -73.68 33.78
N SER A 52 59.96 -73.51 33.75
CA SER A 52 60.57 -72.18 33.68
C SER A 52 60.33 -71.50 32.34
N GLU A 53 60.40 -72.24 31.22
CA GLU A 53 60.04 -71.73 29.89
C GLU A 53 58.60 -71.24 29.86
N THR A 54 57.65 -72.07 30.31
CA THR A 54 56.23 -71.67 30.37
C THR A 54 55.96 -70.51 31.34
N GLN A 55 56.75 -70.34 32.40
CA GLN A 55 56.66 -69.16 33.28
C GLN A 55 57.22 -67.90 32.62
N MET A 56 58.28 -68.02 31.83
CA MET A 56 58.88 -66.91 31.10
C MET A 56 57.95 -66.46 29.97
N ASP A 57 57.38 -67.41 29.22
CA ASP A 57 56.36 -67.15 28.19
C ASP A 57 55.12 -66.47 28.82
N ALA A 58 54.68 -66.93 30.00
CA ALA A 58 53.56 -66.31 30.71
C ALA A 58 53.88 -64.88 31.18
N MET A 59 55.13 -64.61 31.56
CA MET A 59 55.56 -63.27 31.99
C MET A 59 55.70 -62.31 30.81
N GLU A 60 56.15 -62.79 29.65
CA GLU A 60 56.19 -62.03 28.39
C GLU A 60 54.78 -61.67 27.91
N ILE A 61 53.83 -62.62 27.98
CA ILE A 61 52.41 -62.36 27.70
C ILE A 61 51.82 -61.32 28.67
N LEU A 62 52.20 -61.35 29.95
CA LEU A 62 51.73 -60.37 30.93
C LEU A 62 52.26 -58.96 30.65
N ASP A 63 53.54 -58.82 30.29
CA ASP A 63 54.13 -57.52 29.91
C ASP A 63 53.49 -56.96 28.63
N GLU A 64 53.18 -57.83 27.65
CA GLU A 64 52.40 -57.44 26.47
C GLU A 64 50.97 -57.03 26.82
N LEU A 65 50.29 -57.74 27.71
CA LEU A 65 48.96 -57.38 28.19
C LEU A 65 48.98 -56.04 28.95
N GLU A 66 49.98 -55.77 29.78
CA GLU A 66 50.13 -54.50 30.49
C GLU A 66 50.34 -53.31 29.53
N LYS A 67 51.16 -53.50 28.49
CA LYS A 67 51.35 -52.51 27.43
C LYS A 67 50.04 -52.24 26.67
N GLU A 68 49.28 -53.29 26.38
CA GLU A 68 48.03 -53.16 25.64
C GLU A 68 46.92 -52.50 26.50
N VAL A 69 46.85 -52.82 27.79
CA VAL A 69 45.97 -52.12 28.74
C VAL A 69 46.31 -50.64 28.81
N SER A 70 47.60 -50.30 28.87
CA SER A 70 48.05 -48.90 28.89
C SER A 70 47.62 -48.15 27.62
N ARG A 71 47.76 -48.76 26.43
CA ARG A 71 47.29 -48.19 25.17
C ARG A 71 45.76 -48.01 25.11
N VAL A 72 45.01 -48.96 25.67
CA VAL A 72 43.55 -48.89 25.72
C VAL A 72 43.07 -47.77 26.64
N LEU A 73 43.75 -47.54 27.76
CA LEU A 73 43.44 -46.45 28.68
C LEU A 73 43.67 -45.08 28.03
N THR A 74 44.82 -44.87 27.38
CA THR A 74 45.09 -43.61 26.67
C THR A 74 44.09 -43.37 25.54
N ALA A 75 43.76 -44.41 24.76
CA ALA A 75 42.75 -44.30 23.70
C ALA A 75 41.34 -43.99 24.23
N LYS A 76 41.03 -44.40 25.46
CA LYS A 76 39.76 -44.09 26.12
C LYS A 76 39.71 -42.63 26.57
N GLU A 77 40.80 -42.11 27.11
CA GLU A 77 40.93 -40.70 27.49
C GLU A 77 40.80 -39.79 26.25
N ASP A 78 41.51 -40.10 25.16
CA ASP A 78 41.40 -39.38 23.88
C ASP A 78 39.95 -39.38 23.35
N LYS A 79 39.22 -40.49 23.51
CA LYS A 79 37.82 -40.61 23.11
C LYS A 79 36.87 -39.77 23.97
N GLU A 80 37.14 -39.62 25.26
CA GLU A 80 36.37 -38.74 26.15
C GLU A 80 36.58 -37.26 25.80
N ASP A 81 37.80 -36.87 25.47
CA ASP A 81 38.09 -35.48 25.07
C ASP A 81 37.50 -35.13 23.70
N LEU A 82 37.48 -36.08 22.75
CA LEU A 82 36.78 -35.91 21.48
C LEU A 82 35.27 -35.74 21.67
N LYS A 83 34.64 -36.48 22.60
CA LYS A 83 33.22 -36.30 22.93
C LYS A 83 32.90 -34.92 23.47
N LYS A 84 33.72 -34.40 24.39
CA LYS A 84 33.53 -33.05 24.94
C LYS A 84 33.61 -31.97 23.85
N LYS A 85 34.52 -32.14 22.88
CA LYS A 85 34.63 -31.24 21.72
C LYS A 85 33.42 -31.33 20.80
N GLU A 86 32.89 -32.53 20.58
CA GLU A 86 31.67 -32.75 19.81
C GLU A 86 30.45 -32.07 20.46
N GLU A 87 30.29 -32.20 21.78
CA GLU A 87 29.23 -31.53 22.55
C GLU A 87 29.37 -30.00 22.57
N ALA A 88 30.60 -29.47 22.52
CA ALA A 88 30.84 -28.03 22.40
C ALA A 88 30.44 -27.52 21.01
N LEU A 89 30.87 -28.23 19.94
CA LEU A 89 30.52 -27.88 18.57
C LEU A 89 29.02 -27.95 18.29
N LEU A 90 28.30 -28.91 18.89
CA LEU A 90 26.84 -28.98 18.79
C LEU A 90 26.16 -27.75 19.39
N ARG A 91 26.62 -27.29 20.56
CA ARG A 91 26.12 -26.05 21.19
C ARG A 91 26.39 -24.82 20.33
N ASP A 92 27.59 -24.71 19.78
CA ASP A 92 27.95 -23.58 18.90
C ASP A 92 27.08 -23.60 17.61
N LEU A 93 26.83 -24.78 17.04
CA LEU A 93 25.95 -24.94 15.88
C LEU A 93 24.50 -24.56 16.21
N GLU A 94 23.97 -24.94 17.37
CA GLU A 94 22.63 -24.54 17.82
C GLU A 94 22.53 -23.02 17.98
N GLU A 95 23.54 -22.37 18.57
CA GLU A 95 23.57 -20.92 18.73
C GLU A 95 23.62 -20.20 17.36
N ILE A 96 24.43 -20.70 16.43
CA ILE A 96 24.50 -20.18 15.06
C ILE A 96 23.16 -20.38 14.34
N ILE A 97 22.50 -21.53 14.50
CA ILE A 97 21.18 -21.81 13.91
C ILE A 97 20.14 -20.83 14.43
N GLU A 98 20.09 -20.54 15.73
CA GLU A 98 19.15 -19.57 16.30
C GLU A 98 19.44 -18.14 15.82
N ARG A 99 20.73 -17.75 15.75
CA ARG A 99 21.13 -16.44 15.23
C ARG A 99 20.76 -16.27 13.76
N ILE A 100 20.94 -17.31 12.95
CA ILE A 100 20.53 -17.35 11.54
C ILE A 100 19.00 -17.32 11.43
N ARG A 101 18.27 -18.08 12.25
CA ARG A 101 16.79 -18.10 12.24
C ARG A 101 16.21 -16.74 12.60
N GLY A 102 16.79 -16.03 13.57
CA GLY A 102 16.44 -14.65 13.92
C GLY A 102 16.80 -13.63 12.83
N SER A 103 17.81 -13.91 12.00
CA SER A 103 18.23 -13.02 10.90
C SER A 103 17.49 -13.27 9.57
N ILE A 104 17.02 -14.49 9.32
CA ILE A 104 16.30 -14.89 8.10
C ILE A 104 14.80 -14.55 8.18
N GLY A 105 14.23 -14.47 9.38
CA GLY A 105 12.86 -13.98 9.55
C GLY A 105 12.76 -12.54 9.05
N LEU A 106 11.93 -12.30 8.01
CA LEU A 106 11.46 -10.95 7.71
C LEU A 106 10.76 -10.44 8.99
N PRO A 107 11.20 -9.32 9.59
CA PRO A 107 10.54 -8.76 10.76
C PRO A 107 9.04 -8.64 10.47
N GLU A 108 8.15 -9.12 11.35
CA GLU A 108 6.69 -9.03 11.17
C GLU A 108 6.23 -7.61 10.79
N ASP A 109 6.88 -6.60 11.36
CA ASP A 109 6.74 -5.18 11.03
C ASP A 109 6.96 -4.84 9.54
N THR A 110 7.91 -5.51 8.88
CA THR A 110 8.15 -5.31 7.44
C THR A 110 7.09 -6.00 6.60
N ARG A 111 6.54 -7.13 7.05
CA ARG A 111 5.45 -7.83 6.37
C ARG A 111 4.15 -7.06 6.44
N GLU A 112 3.79 -6.54 7.62
CA GLU A 112 2.61 -5.70 7.81
C GLU A 112 2.69 -4.41 6.98
N LYS A 113 3.86 -3.73 6.97
CA LYS A 113 4.07 -2.57 6.10
C LYS A 113 3.92 -2.89 4.62
N VAL A 114 4.38 -4.07 4.18
CA VAL A 114 4.22 -4.50 2.78
C VAL A 114 2.75 -4.71 2.45
N GLU A 115 1.97 -5.35 3.32
CA GLU A 115 0.53 -5.55 3.12
C GLU A 115 -0.24 -4.22 3.13
N GLU A 116 0.11 -3.31 4.03
CA GLU A 116 -0.47 -1.97 4.09
C GLU A 116 -0.17 -1.15 2.83
N LEU A 117 1.09 -1.17 2.36
CA LEU A 117 1.49 -0.49 1.12
C LEU A 117 0.80 -1.10 -0.11
N GLN A 118 0.66 -2.42 -0.15
CA GLN A 118 -0.09 -3.10 -1.22
C GLN A 118 -1.56 -2.71 -1.23
N LYS A 119 -2.20 -2.54 -0.06
CA LYS A 119 -3.57 -2.04 0.04
C LYS A 119 -3.66 -0.60 -0.45
N LYS A 120 -2.78 0.29 0.02
CA LYS A 120 -2.75 1.69 -0.43
C LYS A 120 -2.50 1.81 -1.94
N LEU A 121 -1.70 0.91 -2.53
CA LEU A 121 -1.46 0.87 -3.98
C LEU A 121 -2.71 0.44 -4.77
N ARG A 122 -3.48 -0.52 -4.26
CA ARG A 122 -4.77 -0.93 -4.86
C ARG A 122 -5.77 0.23 -4.82
N ASP A 123 -5.96 0.85 -3.66
CA ASP A 123 -6.88 1.97 -3.48
C ASP A 123 -6.50 3.17 -4.39
N ALA A 124 -5.21 3.45 -4.55
CA ALA A 124 -4.72 4.49 -5.46
C ALA A 124 -5.01 4.16 -6.94
N SER A 125 -4.86 2.89 -7.33
CA SER A 125 -5.15 2.44 -8.69
C SER A 125 -6.65 2.54 -9.02
N GLU A 126 -7.53 2.20 -8.08
CA GLU A 126 -8.98 2.34 -8.22
C GLU A 126 -9.40 3.81 -8.36
N ARG A 127 -8.83 4.69 -7.52
CA ARG A 127 -9.06 6.14 -7.62
C ARG A 127 -8.60 6.68 -8.97
N GLN A 128 -7.44 6.24 -9.48
CA GLN A 128 -6.95 6.65 -10.79
C GLN A 128 -7.89 6.21 -11.93
N ALA A 129 -8.47 5.01 -11.84
CA ALA A 129 -9.47 4.55 -12.79
C ALA A 129 -10.75 5.40 -12.74
N TYR A 130 -11.21 5.76 -11.54
CA TYR A 130 -12.38 6.62 -11.36
C TYR A 130 -12.16 8.03 -11.91
N ILE A 131 -10.99 8.64 -11.66
CA ILE A 131 -10.62 9.94 -12.23
C ILE A 131 -10.62 9.91 -13.76
N LYS A 132 -10.07 8.85 -14.38
CA LYS A 132 -10.11 8.68 -15.84
C LYS A 132 -11.54 8.60 -16.39
N MET A 133 -12.42 7.88 -15.70
CA MET A 133 -13.83 7.78 -16.07
C MET A 133 -14.53 9.15 -16.00
N LEU A 134 -14.32 9.91 -14.92
CA LEU A 134 -14.88 11.25 -14.77
C LEU A 134 -14.34 12.22 -15.83
N ALA A 135 -13.03 12.18 -16.11
CA ALA A 135 -12.42 13.01 -17.16
C ALA A 135 -12.98 12.70 -18.55
N ALA A 136 -13.21 11.42 -18.86
CA ALA A 136 -13.87 11.01 -20.10
C ALA A 136 -15.30 11.54 -20.19
N ARG A 137 -16.08 11.44 -19.10
CA ARG A 137 -17.45 11.96 -19.03
C ARG A 137 -17.51 13.49 -19.16
N TYR A 138 -16.57 14.19 -18.54
CA TYR A 138 -16.43 15.65 -18.69
C TYR A 138 -16.13 16.02 -20.14
N SER A 139 -15.18 15.33 -20.79
CA SER A 139 -14.86 15.54 -22.20
C SER A 139 -16.06 15.30 -23.13
N GLU A 140 -16.88 14.28 -22.83
CA GLU A 140 -18.12 14.00 -23.59
C GLU A 140 -19.13 15.14 -23.44
N LYS A 141 -19.32 15.65 -22.22
CA LYS A 141 -20.23 16.78 -21.95
C LYS A 141 -19.77 18.08 -22.57
N VAL A 142 -18.47 18.38 -22.55
CA VAL A 142 -17.91 19.53 -23.26
C VAL A 142 -18.19 19.44 -24.77
N SER A 143 -17.99 18.26 -25.37
CA SER A 143 -18.32 18.05 -26.79
C SER A 143 -19.81 18.20 -27.08
N GLU A 144 -20.68 17.75 -26.19
CA GLU A 144 -22.14 17.95 -26.30
C GLU A 144 -22.49 19.45 -26.25
N ILE A 145 -21.89 20.21 -25.34
CA ILE A 145 -22.07 21.67 -25.24
C ILE A 145 -21.61 22.37 -26.52
N GLU A 146 -20.44 22.03 -27.06
CA GLU A 146 -19.94 22.61 -28.32
C GLU A 146 -20.87 22.32 -29.51
N GLN A 147 -21.42 21.11 -29.59
CA GLN A 147 -22.40 20.75 -30.62
C GLN A 147 -23.71 21.54 -30.47
N LEU A 148 -24.19 21.72 -29.24
CA LEU A 148 -25.38 22.50 -28.97
C LEU A 148 -25.16 23.99 -29.30
N GLN A 149 -24.00 24.55 -28.95
CA GLN A 149 -23.63 25.93 -29.31
C GLN A 149 -23.58 26.13 -30.82
N SER A 150 -22.94 25.24 -31.56
CA SER A 150 -22.93 25.33 -33.03
C SER A 150 -24.34 25.25 -33.63
N ARG A 151 -25.26 24.50 -33.00
CA ARG A 151 -26.65 24.42 -33.43
C ARG A 151 -27.45 25.67 -33.09
N ILE A 152 -27.15 26.32 -31.97
CA ILE A 152 -27.70 27.64 -31.60
C ILE A 152 -27.29 28.67 -32.66
N ASP A 153 -26.00 28.77 -32.99
CA ASP A 153 -25.49 29.73 -33.99
C ASP A 153 -26.17 29.56 -35.36
N GLU A 154 -26.37 28.32 -35.80
CA GLU A 154 -27.06 28.02 -37.05
C GLU A 154 -28.54 28.44 -37.00
N LEU A 155 -29.21 28.23 -35.87
CA LEU A 155 -30.59 28.67 -35.68
C LEU A 155 -30.71 30.20 -35.67
N GLU A 156 -29.76 30.91 -35.07
CA GLU A 156 -29.71 32.38 -35.07
C GLU A 156 -29.58 32.93 -36.49
N ARG A 157 -28.65 32.41 -37.30
CA ARG A 157 -28.51 32.84 -38.71
C ARG A 157 -29.79 32.62 -39.50
N ARG A 158 -30.48 31.50 -39.29
CA ARG A 158 -31.76 31.21 -39.96
C ARG A 158 -32.87 32.15 -39.52
N LEU A 159 -32.92 32.51 -38.23
CA LEU A 159 -33.88 33.50 -37.73
C LEU A 159 -33.64 34.88 -38.38
N GLU A 160 -32.38 35.32 -38.47
CA GLU A 160 -32.01 36.57 -39.15
C GLU A 160 -32.42 36.57 -40.63
N GLU A 161 -32.20 35.46 -41.34
CA GLU A 161 -32.60 35.30 -42.74
C GLU A 161 -34.12 35.41 -42.91
N TYR A 162 -34.90 34.70 -42.08
CA TYR A 162 -36.36 34.76 -42.13
C TYR A 162 -36.89 36.15 -41.79
N GLU A 163 -36.31 36.84 -40.81
CA GLU A 163 -36.67 38.23 -40.51
C GLU A 163 -36.41 39.17 -41.70
N GLY A 164 -35.29 38.99 -42.40
CA GLY A 164 -34.99 39.73 -43.62
C GLY A 164 -36.00 39.47 -44.73
N LEU A 165 -36.37 38.22 -44.95
CA LEU A 165 -37.36 37.83 -45.95
C LEU A 165 -38.77 38.38 -45.63
N ILE A 166 -39.18 38.35 -44.36
CA ILE A 166 -40.45 38.93 -43.90
C ILE A 166 -40.47 40.43 -44.19
N LYS A 167 -39.42 41.18 -43.82
CA LYS A 167 -39.34 42.63 -44.10
C LYS A 167 -39.47 42.94 -45.59
N LYS A 168 -38.78 42.18 -46.44
CA LYS A 168 -38.87 42.36 -47.90
C LYS A 168 -40.28 42.10 -48.43
N LYS A 169 -40.94 41.04 -47.93
CA LYS A 169 -42.32 40.74 -48.30
C LYS A 169 -43.29 41.81 -47.81
N ASP A 170 -43.11 42.34 -46.61
CA ASP A 170 -43.86 43.47 -46.05
C ASP A 170 -43.77 44.74 -46.92
N GLU A 171 -42.61 45.04 -47.47
CA GLU A 171 -42.43 46.16 -48.41
C GLU A 171 -43.14 45.91 -49.74
N GLU A 172 -43.05 44.69 -50.29
CA GLU A 172 -43.81 44.28 -51.47
C GLU A 172 -45.32 44.43 -51.25
N VAL A 173 -45.82 44.09 -50.04
CA VAL A 173 -47.24 44.28 -49.65
C VAL A 173 -47.66 45.73 -49.74
N LYS A 174 -46.86 46.64 -49.15
CA LYS A 174 -47.17 48.07 -49.12
C LYS A 174 -47.22 48.63 -50.54
N SER A 175 -46.30 48.22 -51.39
CA SER A 175 -46.23 48.64 -52.80
C SER A 175 -47.47 48.18 -53.60
N TRP A 176 -47.82 46.89 -53.52
CA TRP A 176 -48.99 46.36 -54.21
C TRP A 176 -50.30 46.95 -53.67
N SER A 177 -50.41 47.15 -52.36
CA SER A 177 -51.59 47.78 -51.74
C SER A 177 -51.77 49.23 -52.21
N GLY A 178 -50.66 49.97 -52.38
CA GLY A 178 -50.67 51.30 -52.99
C GLY A 178 -51.16 51.27 -54.44
N SER A 179 -50.60 50.37 -55.24
CA SER A 179 -50.97 50.19 -56.66
C SER A 179 -52.44 49.79 -56.83
N TYR A 180 -52.95 48.90 -55.97
CA TYR A 180 -54.36 48.50 -55.94
C TYR A 180 -55.26 49.70 -55.63
N ARG A 181 -54.90 50.53 -54.66
CA ARG A 181 -55.67 51.72 -54.29
C ARG A 181 -55.77 52.72 -55.44
N GLU A 182 -54.66 52.98 -56.13
CA GLU A 182 -54.63 53.86 -57.31
C GLU A 182 -55.47 53.31 -58.46
N LEU A 183 -55.37 51.99 -58.71
CA LEU A 183 -56.13 51.35 -59.78
C LEU A 183 -57.64 51.36 -59.48
N LYS A 184 -58.02 51.13 -58.23
CA LYS A 184 -59.40 51.23 -57.75
C LYS A 184 -59.95 52.64 -57.89
N GLU A 185 -59.19 53.67 -57.52
CA GLU A 185 -59.62 55.05 -57.70
C GLU A 185 -59.84 55.41 -59.19
N LYS A 186 -58.95 54.93 -60.08
CA LYS A 186 -59.13 55.09 -61.54
C LYS A 186 -60.37 54.34 -62.02
N TYR A 187 -60.60 53.12 -61.53
CA TYR A 187 -61.79 52.34 -61.84
C TYR A 187 -63.08 53.09 -61.45
N ASP A 188 -63.15 53.59 -60.21
CA ASP A 188 -64.31 54.31 -59.69
C ASP A 188 -64.59 55.58 -60.53
N LYS A 189 -63.55 56.33 -60.90
CA LYS A 189 -63.67 57.51 -61.78
C LYS A 189 -64.21 57.14 -63.17
N LEU A 190 -63.67 56.09 -63.80
CA LEU A 190 -64.13 55.64 -65.11
C LEU A 190 -65.58 55.12 -65.04
N SER A 191 -65.93 54.38 -63.99
CA SER A 191 -67.29 53.88 -63.76
C SER A 191 -68.29 55.03 -63.61
N ALA A 192 -67.96 56.05 -62.80
CA ALA A 192 -68.77 57.26 -62.66
C ALA A 192 -68.90 58.05 -63.98
N ALA A 193 -67.82 58.14 -64.76
CA ALA A 193 -67.84 58.76 -66.09
C ALA A 193 -68.78 58.00 -67.06
N ILE A 194 -68.74 56.67 -67.07
CA ILE A 194 -69.66 55.84 -67.87
C ILE A 194 -71.11 56.13 -67.50
N ILE A 195 -71.44 56.17 -66.20
CA ILE A 195 -72.80 56.47 -65.73
C ILE A 195 -73.25 57.85 -66.25
N THR A 196 -72.40 58.86 -66.10
CA THR A 196 -72.68 60.23 -66.54
C THR A 196 -72.88 60.31 -68.06
N LEU A 197 -72.04 59.63 -68.84
CA LEU A 197 -72.17 59.59 -70.31
C LEU A 197 -73.44 58.84 -70.73
N GLN A 198 -73.80 57.74 -70.06
CA GLN A 198 -75.05 57.01 -70.31
C GLN A 198 -76.29 57.87 -70.04
N GLU A 199 -76.28 58.68 -68.99
CA GLU A 199 -77.36 59.63 -68.69
C GLU A 199 -77.47 60.72 -69.77
N ARG A 200 -76.34 61.30 -70.20
CA ARG A 200 -76.31 62.25 -71.33
C ARG A 200 -76.83 61.62 -72.62
N LEU A 201 -76.50 60.36 -72.88
CA LEU A 201 -76.96 59.60 -74.05
C LEU A 201 -78.47 59.36 -74.04
N LYS A 202 -79.06 59.16 -72.85
CA LYS A 202 -80.52 59.07 -72.68
C LYS A 202 -81.23 60.40 -72.92
N GLY A 203 -80.57 61.53 -72.63
CA GLY A 203 -81.10 62.88 -72.85
C GLY A 203 -80.88 63.44 -74.26
N ALA A 204 -79.88 62.96 -74.99
CA ALA A 204 -79.53 63.44 -76.33
C ALA A 204 -80.36 62.74 -77.42
N GLY A 205 -81.27 63.48 -78.05
CA GLY A 205 -82.07 63.00 -79.17
C GLY A 205 -81.24 62.79 -80.44
N GLY A 206 -80.90 61.53 -80.74
CA GLY A 206 -80.72 60.99 -82.10
C GLY A 206 -79.80 61.68 -83.12
N GLY A 207 -78.77 62.42 -82.70
CA GLY A 207 -77.77 63.04 -83.60
C GLY A 207 -76.37 62.43 -83.47
N GLY A 208 -75.41 62.80 -84.34
CA GLY A 208 -74.05 62.24 -84.41
C GLY A 208 -73.23 62.28 -83.11
N ASP A 209 -73.52 63.21 -82.19
CA ASP A 209 -72.93 63.22 -80.84
C ASP A 209 -73.29 61.97 -80.02
N VAL A 210 -74.44 61.34 -80.29
CA VAL A 210 -74.88 60.10 -79.63
C VAL A 210 -74.02 58.92 -80.03
N GLU A 211 -73.52 58.88 -81.28
CA GLU A 211 -72.71 57.78 -81.80
C GLU A 211 -71.29 57.82 -81.21
N GLY A 212 -70.65 58.99 -81.19
CA GLY A 212 -69.35 59.18 -80.51
C GLY A 212 -69.41 58.91 -79.01
N LEU A 213 -70.50 59.29 -78.34
CA LEU A 213 -70.72 58.94 -76.93
C LEU A 213 -70.94 57.44 -76.71
N ARG A 214 -71.56 56.71 -77.66
CA ARG A 214 -71.72 55.24 -77.58
C ARG A 214 -70.39 54.53 -77.71
N GLU A 215 -69.56 54.96 -78.66
CA GLU A 215 -68.21 54.41 -78.86
C GLU A 215 -67.34 54.62 -77.62
N GLU A 216 -67.36 55.83 -77.06
CA GLU A 216 -66.62 56.14 -75.84
C GLU A 216 -67.08 55.32 -74.63
N VAL A 217 -68.39 55.16 -74.45
CA VAL A 217 -68.95 54.29 -73.39
C VAL A 217 -68.55 52.82 -73.60
N SER A 218 -68.51 52.34 -74.84
CA SER A 218 -68.09 50.96 -75.15
C SER A 218 -66.60 50.75 -74.84
N ARG A 219 -65.76 51.71 -75.22
CA ARG A 219 -64.32 51.70 -74.92
C ARG A 219 -64.06 51.71 -73.41
N LEU A 220 -64.72 52.61 -72.69
CA LEU A 220 -64.58 52.71 -71.24
C LEU A 220 -65.06 51.44 -70.52
N LYS A 221 -66.13 50.79 -71.01
CA LYS A 221 -66.58 49.49 -70.47
C LYS A 221 -65.55 48.39 -70.62
N GLU A 222 -64.89 48.30 -71.78
CA GLU A 222 -63.80 47.32 -71.96
C GLU A 222 -62.62 47.62 -71.03
N GLU A 223 -62.25 48.89 -70.85
CA GLU A 223 -61.20 49.28 -69.92
C GLU A 223 -61.53 48.96 -68.46
N VAL A 224 -62.78 49.19 -68.04
CA VAL A 224 -63.30 48.82 -66.71
C VAL A 224 -63.23 47.31 -66.53
N LYS A 225 -63.66 46.51 -67.52
CA LYS A 225 -63.59 45.05 -67.47
C LYS A 225 -62.15 44.54 -67.32
N LYS A 226 -61.21 45.06 -68.12
CA LYS A 226 -59.79 44.70 -68.02
C LYS A 226 -59.19 45.04 -66.65
N ARG A 227 -59.60 46.17 -66.07
CA ARG A 227 -59.16 46.59 -64.72
C ARG A 227 -59.78 45.72 -63.62
N ASP A 228 -61.05 45.32 -63.74
CA ASP A 228 -61.69 44.38 -62.81
C ASP A 228 -60.98 43.03 -62.78
N GLU A 229 -60.65 42.47 -63.95
CA GLU A 229 -59.90 41.22 -64.07
C GLU A 229 -58.50 41.34 -63.43
N ALA A 230 -57.83 42.48 -63.61
CA ALA A 230 -56.55 42.75 -62.95
C ALA A 230 -56.69 42.88 -61.42
N LEU A 231 -57.73 43.56 -60.92
CA LEU A 231 -58.00 43.70 -59.49
C LEU A 231 -58.28 42.33 -58.83
N GLN A 232 -59.02 41.43 -59.50
CA GLN A 232 -59.24 40.07 -59.02
C GLN A 232 -57.94 39.25 -58.95
N THR A 233 -57.07 39.40 -59.95
CA THR A 233 -55.75 38.75 -59.98
C THR A 233 -54.88 39.23 -58.82
N TYR A 234 -54.81 40.55 -58.59
CA TYR A 234 -54.06 41.12 -57.46
C TYR A 234 -54.64 40.70 -56.10
N ALA A 235 -55.96 40.66 -55.96
CA ALA A 235 -56.61 40.21 -54.72
C ALA A 235 -56.24 38.76 -54.39
N SER A 236 -56.24 37.87 -55.39
CA SER A 236 -55.86 36.46 -55.21
C SER A 236 -54.39 36.31 -54.84
N ALA A 237 -53.49 37.06 -55.50
CA ALA A 237 -52.06 37.04 -55.19
C ALA A 237 -51.74 37.60 -53.79
N ILE A 238 -52.50 38.59 -53.30
CA ILE A 238 -52.37 39.10 -51.94
C ILE A 238 -52.80 38.03 -50.93
N ALA A 239 -53.92 37.35 -51.16
CA ALA A 239 -54.41 36.29 -50.27
C ALA A 239 -53.43 35.12 -50.16
N GLU A 240 -52.90 34.62 -51.28
CA GLU A 240 -51.91 33.53 -51.28
C GLU A 240 -50.62 33.93 -50.53
N ARG A 241 -50.17 35.18 -50.68
CA ARG A 241 -49.00 35.67 -49.95
C ARG A 241 -49.28 35.79 -48.46
N ASP A 242 -50.46 36.24 -48.05
CA ASP A 242 -50.81 36.33 -46.62
C ASP A 242 -50.78 34.94 -45.96
N GLU A 243 -51.24 33.89 -46.65
CA GLU A 243 -51.09 32.50 -46.18
C GLU A 243 -49.62 32.04 -46.08
N ILE A 244 -48.74 32.51 -46.97
CA ILE A 244 -47.29 32.23 -46.88
C ILE A 244 -46.68 32.94 -45.67
N ILE A 245 -47.03 34.20 -45.44
CA ILE A 245 -46.55 34.98 -44.29
C ILE A 245 -46.98 34.33 -42.98
N GLU A 246 -48.23 33.86 -42.90
CA GLU A 246 -48.76 33.18 -41.71
C GLU A 246 -47.97 31.89 -41.41
N ARG A 247 -47.74 31.04 -42.42
CA ARG A 247 -46.94 29.81 -42.28
C ARG A 247 -45.50 30.09 -41.85
N TRP A 248 -44.86 31.12 -42.42
CA TRP A 248 -43.50 31.50 -42.03
C TRP A 248 -43.44 32.05 -40.61
N SER A 249 -44.44 32.83 -40.21
CA SER A 249 -44.53 33.37 -38.85
C SER A 249 -44.70 32.25 -37.82
N GLU A 250 -45.49 31.22 -38.14
CA GLU A 250 -45.64 30.03 -37.30
C GLU A 250 -44.35 29.23 -37.18
N SER A 251 -43.69 28.96 -38.31
CA SER A 251 -42.38 28.28 -38.34
C SER A 251 -41.31 29.04 -37.54
N TYR A 252 -41.26 30.36 -37.66
CA TYR A 252 -40.36 31.21 -36.86
C TYR A 252 -40.65 31.10 -35.36
N ARG A 253 -41.94 31.09 -34.97
CA ARG A 253 -42.35 30.95 -33.56
C ARG A 253 -41.90 29.62 -32.97
N GLU A 254 -42.09 28.52 -33.68
CA GLU A 254 -41.62 27.19 -33.24
C GLU A 254 -40.10 27.12 -33.12
N LEU A 255 -39.39 27.73 -34.07
CA LEU A 255 -37.93 27.75 -34.07
C LEU A 255 -37.39 28.55 -32.88
N LYS A 256 -38.01 29.70 -32.60
CA LYS A 256 -37.70 30.54 -31.45
C LYS A 256 -37.94 29.81 -30.13
N GLU A 257 -39.05 29.09 -29.99
CA GLU A 257 -39.32 28.30 -28.79
C GLU A 257 -38.27 27.20 -28.58
N LYS A 258 -37.82 26.54 -29.66
CA LYS A 258 -36.72 25.56 -29.59
C LYS A 258 -35.40 26.21 -29.19
N TYR A 259 -35.11 27.40 -29.70
CA TYR A 259 -33.95 28.19 -29.31
C TYR A 259 -33.97 28.52 -27.82
N ASP A 260 -35.09 29.07 -27.31
CA ASP A 260 -35.23 29.46 -25.90
C ASP A 260 -35.05 28.26 -24.94
N LYS A 261 -35.60 27.08 -25.31
CA LYS A 261 -35.40 25.83 -24.57
C LYS A 261 -33.94 25.36 -24.58
N LEU A 262 -33.25 25.54 -25.71
CA LEU A 262 -31.87 25.11 -25.82
C LEU A 262 -30.94 26.04 -25.05
N ALA A 263 -31.18 27.36 -25.11
CA ALA A 263 -30.45 28.37 -24.34
C ALA A 263 -30.55 28.11 -22.83
N THR A 264 -31.77 27.87 -22.32
CA THR A 264 -31.99 27.52 -20.90
C THR A 264 -31.28 26.23 -20.49
N THR A 265 -31.28 25.20 -21.35
CA THR A 265 -30.55 23.95 -21.08
C THR A 265 -29.04 24.17 -21.00
N VAL A 266 -28.48 25.00 -21.88
CA VAL A 266 -27.04 25.35 -21.84
C VAL A 266 -26.70 26.11 -20.56
N GLU A 267 -27.54 27.07 -20.15
CA GLU A 267 -27.36 27.79 -18.89
C GLU A 267 -27.42 26.86 -17.67
N ASP A 268 -28.36 25.91 -17.64
CA ASP A 268 -28.50 24.96 -16.53
C ASP A 268 -27.31 23.99 -16.44
N LEU A 269 -26.79 23.51 -17.58
CA LEU A 269 -25.58 22.69 -17.61
C LEU A 269 -24.36 23.46 -17.10
N GLN A 270 -24.17 24.69 -17.56
CA GLN A 270 -23.07 25.55 -17.09
C GLN A 270 -23.16 25.87 -15.59
N ARG A 271 -24.39 26.12 -15.09
CA ARG A 271 -24.63 26.40 -13.67
C ARG A 271 -24.39 25.16 -12.81
N GLY A 272 -24.92 24.00 -13.21
CA GLY A 272 -24.79 22.76 -12.47
C GLY A 272 -23.35 22.28 -12.36
N GLU A 273 -22.59 22.29 -13.47
CA GLU A 273 -21.18 21.89 -13.46
C GLU A 273 -20.32 22.88 -12.66
N GLY A 274 -20.55 24.19 -12.83
CA GLY A 274 -19.81 25.22 -12.09
C GLY A 274 -20.08 25.23 -10.58
N GLU A 275 -21.32 25.01 -10.15
CA GLU A 275 -21.69 24.98 -8.73
C GLU A 275 -21.22 23.69 -8.04
N GLU A 276 -21.34 22.52 -8.68
CA GLU A 276 -20.84 21.26 -8.12
C GLU A 276 -19.32 21.26 -7.97
N GLU A 277 -18.59 21.74 -8.99
CA GLU A 277 -17.14 21.78 -8.98
C GLU A 277 -16.61 22.80 -7.96
N LYS A 278 -17.27 23.96 -7.85
CA LYS A 278 -16.99 24.96 -6.80
C LYS A 278 -17.26 24.40 -5.40
N GLY A 279 -18.37 23.70 -5.19
CA GLY A 279 -18.70 23.06 -3.92
C GLY A 279 -17.65 22.02 -3.50
N ARG A 280 -17.21 21.16 -4.43
CA ARG A 280 -16.14 20.18 -4.18
C ARG A 280 -14.81 20.84 -3.84
N LYS A 281 -14.48 21.96 -4.50
CA LYS A 281 -13.27 22.73 -4.20
C LYS A 281 -13.32 23.33 -2.79
N GLU A 282 -14.44 23.95 -2.41
CA GLU A 282 -14.62 24.50 -1.06
C GLU A 282 -14.54 23.42 0.03
N GLU A 283 -15.05 22.21 -0.24
CA GLU A 283 -14.96 21.08 0.69
C GLU A 283 -13.52 20.55 0.84
N LEU A 284 -12.79 20.40 -0.28
CA LEU A 284 -11.38 20.01 -0.26
C LEU A 284 -10.49 21.07 0.41
N GLU A 285 -10.76 22.36 0.21
CA GLU A 285 -10.05 23.46 0.87
C GLU A 285 -10.22 23.39 2.39
N LYS A 286 -11.44 23.12 2.88
CA LYS A 286 -11.70 22.92 4.32
C LYS A 286 -10.96 21.69 4.88
N GLU A 287 -10.96 20.57 4.14
CA GLU A 287 -10.24 19.35 4.55
C GLU A 287 -8.73 19.62 4.67
N VAL A 288 -8.15 20.37 3.73
CA VAL A 288 -6.73 20.78 3.77
C VAL A 288 -6.45 21.68 4.97
N GLU A 289 -7.32 22.65 5.26
CA GLU A 289 -7.15 23.56 6.39
C GLU A 289 -7.22 22.82 7.74
N GLU A 290 -8.15 21.88 7.87
CA GLU A 290 -8.26 21.03 9.07
C GLU A 290 -7.04 20.12 9.25
N LEU A 291 -6.59 19.46 8.18
CA LEU A 291 -5.40 18.62 8.21
C LEU A 291 -4.15 19.42 8.57
N LYS A 292 -4.02 20.66 8.04
CA LYS A 292 -2.93 21.56 8.38
C LYS A 292 -2.91 21.89 9.88
N ARG A 293 -4.06 22.29 10.44
CA ARG A 293 -4.20 22.62 11.86
C ARG A 293 -3.79 21.43 12.74
N ARG A 294 -4.25 20.23 12.41
CA ARG A 294 -3.90 19.00 13.16
C ARG A 294 -2.42 18.67 13.06
N LEU A 295 -1.79 18.96 11.92
CA LEU A 295 -0.36 18.74 11.72
C LEU A 295 0.47 19.69 12.59
N GLU A 296 0.07 20.96 12.65
CA GLU A 296 0.68 21.97 13.53
C GLU A 296 0.53 21.60 15.01
N GLU A 297 -0.65 21.12 15.42
CA GLU A 297 -0.93 20.65 16.78
C GLU A 297 -0.04 19.47 17.19
N VAL A 298 -0.02 18.39 16.41
CA VAL A 298 0.81 17.20 16.68
C VAL A 298 2.31 17.54 16.63
N THR A 299 2.72 18.47 15.77
CA THR A 299 4.11 18.95 15.73
C THR A 299 4.47 19.66 17.04
N GLY A 300 3.59 20.54 17.52
CA GLY A 300 3.77 21.23 18.79
C GLY A 300 3.83 20.28 19.99
N GLU A 301 2.98 19.26 20.01
CA GLU A 301 3.01 18.20 21.04
C GLU A 301 4.33 17.42 21.02
N MET A 302 4.80 17.01 19.84
CA MET A 302 6.08 16.32 19.70
C MET A 302 7.26 17.17 20.18
N GLU A 303 7.28 18.46 19.86
CA GLU A 303 8.30 19.39 20.35
C GLU A 303 8.23 19.58 21.87
N GLY A 304 7.01 19.57 22.42
CA GLY A 304 6.75 19.58 23.86
C GLY A 304 7.36 18.37 24.57
N MET A 305 6.98 17.17 24.14
CA MET A 305 7.49 15.92 24.70
C MET A 305 9.01 15.80 24.56
N LYS A 306 9.58 16.25 23.43
CA LYS A 306 11.04 16.23 23.25
C LYS A 306 11.75 17.10 24.29
N ARG A 307 11.24 18.30 24.56
CA ARG A 307 11.79 19.18 25.61
C ARG A 307 11.67 18.56 26.99
N GLU A 308 10.57 17.87 27.28
CA GLU A 308 10.37 17.17 28.55
C GLU A 308 11.34 16.00 28.73
N LEU A 309 11.55 15.19 27.69
CA LEU A 309 12.55 14.13 27.67
C LEU A 309 13.97 14.66 27.87
N GLU A 310 14.33 15.76 27.20
CA GLU A 310 15.62 16.43 27.41
C GLU A 310 15.79 16.86 28.88
N GLY A 311 14.74 17.41 29.49
CA GLY A 311 14.73 17.74 30.92
C GLY A 311 14.93 16.52 31.83
N LYS A 312 14.24 15.41 31.55
CA LYS A 312 14.33 14.16 32.31
C LYS A 312 15.71 13.50 32.20
N VAL A 313 16.35 13.58 31.03
CA VAL A 313 17.73 13.12 30.84
C VAL A 313 18.71 13.94 31.69
N GLU A 314 18.56 15.26 31.73
CA GLU A 314 19.39 16.13 32.57
C GLU A 314 19.12 15.96 34.08
N GLU A 315 17.90 15.56 34.45
CA GLU A 315 17.63 15.10 35.82
C GLU A 315 18.39 13.79 36.08
N LEU A 316 18.18 12.72 35.31
CA LEU A 316 18.85 11.43 35.51
C LEU A 316 20.38 11.55 35.65
N LYS A 317 21.04 12.35 34.79
CA LYS A 317 22.49 12.63 34.90
C LYS A 317 22.87 13.17 36.27
N ARG A 318 22.14 14.17 36.79
CA ARG A 318 22.39 14.74 38.13
C ARG A 318 22.19 13.72 39.24
N TRP A 319 21.23 12.82 39.09
CA TRP A 319 20.97 11.76 40.07
C TRP A 319 22.06 10.68 40.04
N GLU A 320 22.52 10.27 38.86
CA GLU A 320 23.64 9.34 38.68
C GLU A 320 24.95 9.89 39.27
N GLU A 321 25.27 11.16 38.99
CA GLU A 321 26.42 11.83 39.59
C GLU A 321 26.34 11.83 41.13
N SER A 322 25.17 12.17 41.68
CA SER A 322 24.93 12.13 43.13
C SER A 322 25.06 10.73 43.71
N TYR A 323 24.56 9.70 43.01
CA TYR A 323 24.67 8.31 43.44
C TYR A 323 26.12 7.83 43.46
N ASN A 324 26.88 8.13 42.40
CA ASN A 324 28.30 7.78 42.30
C ASN A 324 29.13 8.42 43.42
N GLN A 325 28.90 9.70 43.73
CA GLN A 325 29.56 10.37 44.85
C GLN A 325 29.24 9.72 46.20
N LEU A 326 28.00 9.29 46.41
CA LEU A 326 27.59 8.59 47.63
C LEU A 326 28.24 7.21 47.74
N LYS A 327 28.32 6.51 46.60
CA LYS A 327 28.93 5.18 46.49
C LYS A 327 30.43 5.24 46.77
N GLU A 328 31.14 6.20 46.21
CA GLU A 328 32.56 6.43 46.51
C GLU A 328 32.79 6.67 48.00
N LYS A 329 32.00 7.55 48.64
CA LYS A 329 32.08 7.78 50.09
C LYS A 329 31.80 6.51 50.91
N TYR A 330 30.80 5.72 50.51
CA TYR A 330 30.49 4.45 51.15
C TYR A 330 31.66 3.46 51.04
N GLU A 331 32.27 3.31 49.87
CA GLU A 331 33.42 2.43 49.63
C GLU A 331 34.67 2.88 50.41
N GLU A 332 34.91 4.20 50.50
CA GLU A 332 36.00 4.76 51.31
C GLU A 332 35.83 4.46 52.80
N LEU A 333 34.64 4.66 53.35
CA LEU A 333 34.33 4.36 54.75
C LEU A 333 34.35 2.85 55.04
N LEU A 334 33.93 2.03 54.09
CA LEU A 334 33.99 0.57 54.19
C LEU A 334 35.46 0.12 54.34
N LYS A 335 36.34 0.60 53.47
CA LYS A 335 37.80 0.32 53.52
C LYS A 335 38.43 0.84 54.82
N ALA A 336 38.04 2.03 55.27
CA ALA A 336 38.53 2.61 56.53
C ALA A 336 38.10 1.80 57.76
N ARG A 337 36.93 1.16 57.69
CA ARG A 337 36.43 0.26 58.74
C ARG A 337 37.13 -1.09 58.73
N GLU A 338 37.30 -1.70 57.55
CA GLU A 338 37.99 -2.99 57.38
C GLU A 338 39.48 -2.93 57.81
N GLY A 339 40.11 -1.76 57.73
CA GLY A 339 41.49 -1.54 58.19
C GLY A 339 41.66 -1.36 59.71
N ARG A 340 40.59 -1.34 60.51
CA ARG A 340 40.68 -1.22 61.98
C ARG A 340 40.58 -2.57 62.67
N GLU A 341 41.67 -3.03 63.28
CA GLU A 341 41.67 -4.18 64.19
C GLU A 341 41.31 -3.73 65.63
N GLY A 342 40.06 -3.96 66.05
CA GLY A 342 39.59 -3.76 67.43
C GLY A 342 38.28 -2.97 67.51
N GLY A 343 37.19 -3.64 67.90
CA GLY A 343 35.83 -3.07 68.02
C GLY A 343 35.67 -2.09 69.20
N GLY A 344 36.16 -0.86 69.05
CA GLY A 344 35.91 0.26 69.97
C GLY A 344 34.84 1.23 69.45
N GLU A 345 34.54 2.29 70.21
CA GLU A 345 33.52 3.33 69.89
C GLU A 345 33.67 3.90 68.46
N GLY A 346 34.89 4.00 67.93
CA GLY A 346 35.14 4.46 66.57
C GLY A 346 34.70 3.49 65.45
N ASP A 347 34.56 2.20 65.72
CA ASP A 347 33.98 1.21 64.78
C ASP A 347 32.45 1.30 64.76
N GLU A 348 31.83 1.60 65.91
CA GLU A 348 30.38 1.81 66.03
C GLU A 348 29.92 3.06 65.27
N VAL A 349 30.67 4.18 65.37
CA VAL A 349 30.37 5.41 64.62
C VAL A 349 30.49 5.20 63.11
N LEU A 350 31.53 4.50 62.63
CA LEU A 350 31.68 4.14 61.22
C LEU A 350 30.56 3.20 60.75
N GLY A 351 30.12 2.28 61.61
CA GLY A 351 28.96 1.41 61.35
C GLY A 351 27.66 2.20 61.17
N GLN A 352 27.41 3.20 62.02
CA GLN A 352 26.24 4.07 61.90
C GLN A 352 26.27 4.92 60.61
N GLU A 353 27.42 5.51 60.28
CA GLU A 353 27.60 6.28 59.04
C GLU A 353 27.42 5.42 57.78
N LEU A 354 27.95 4.19 57.78
CA LEU A 354 27.74 3.22 56.70
C LEU A 354 26.26 2.84 56.55
N THR A 355 25.53 2.63 57.64
CA THR A 355 24.08 2.36 57.56
C THR A 355 23.29 3.54 57.01
N ALA A 356 23.66 4.77 57.38
CA ALA A 356 23.03 5.97 56.87
C ALA A 356 23.30 6.16 55.37
N LEU A 357 24.55 6.01 54.91
CA LEU A 357 24.91 6.09 53.50
C LEU A 357 24.24 4.99 52.67
N LYS A 358 24.15 3.76 53.21
CA LYS A 358 23.44 2.66 52.54
C LYS A 358 21.96 2.96 52.35
N SER A 359 21.29 3.53 53.36
CA SER A 359 19.90 3.96 53.24
C SER A 359 19.72 5.05 52.18
N GLN A 360 20.65 6.00 52.08
CA GLN A 360 20.58 7.06 51.07
C GLN A 360 20.88 6.54 49.65
N LEU A 361 21.77 5.56 49.50
CA LEU A 361 22.02 4.86 48.24
C LEU A 361 20.77 4.14 47.75
N GLU A 362 20.11 3.36 48.63
CA GLU A 362 18.84 2.67 48.31
C GLU A 362 17.72 3.65 47.93
N GLU A 363 17.66 4.82 48.57
CA GLU A 363 16.68 5.86 48.23
C GLU A 363 16.97 6.46 46.85
N LYS A 364 18.25 6.76 46.56
CA LYS A 364 18.68 7.28 45.25
C LYS A 364 18.47 6.28 44.13
N GLU A 365 18.74 4.99 44.36
CA GLU A 365 18.45 3.93 43.39
C GLU A 365 16.97 3.89 43.02
N LYS A 366 16.07 3.94 44.01
CA LYS A 366 14.62 3.97 43.75
C LYS A 366 14.20 5.18 42.93
N MET A 367 14.71 6.35 43.25
CA MET A 367 14.35 7.58 42.53
C MET A 367 14.90 7.60 41.09
N ILE A 368 16.10 7.03 40.85
CA ILE A 368 16.62 6.79 39.50
C ILE A 368 15.71 5.81 38.75
N GLU A 369 15.33 4.70 39.38
CA GLU A 369 14.46 3.68 38.77
C GLU A 369 13.08 4.24 38.38
N GLU A 370 12.48 5.07 39.23
CA GLU A 370 11.20 5.74 38.93
C GLU A 370 11.31 6.73 37.77
N GLU A 371 12.38 7.51 37.69
CA GLU A 371 12.55 8.45 36.57
C GLU A 371 12.95 7.78 35.25
N VAL A 372 13.66 6.64 35.31
CA VAL A 372 13.87 5.79 34.13
C VAL A 372 12.53 5.33 33.56
N LYS A 373 11.62 4.83 34.41
CA LYS A 373 10.27 4.40 33.97
C LYS A 373 9.45 5.53 33.37
N ARG A 374 9.50 6.73 33.94
CA ARG A 374 8.81 7.92 33.40
C ARG A 374 9.37 8.34 32.05
N ARG A 375 10.69 8.30 31.90
CA ARG A 375 11.35 8.58 30.62
C ARG A 375 10.96 7.57 29.55
N GLU A 376 10.96 6.28 29.86
CA GLU A 376 10.55 5.21 28.92
C GLU A 376 9.10 5.40 28.46
N ALA A 377 8.18 5.77 29.36
CA ALA A 377 6.79 6.06 28.99
C ALA A 377 6.67 7.27 28.04
N LEU A 378 7.41 8.35 28.30
CA LEU A 378 7.44 9.52 27.41
C LEU A 378 8.08 9.21 26.04
N GLU A 379 9.08 8.33 25.99
CA GLU A 379 9.68 7.86 24.74
C GLU A 379 8.68 7.06 23.89
N GLU A 380 7.85 6.23 24.53
CA GLU A 380 6.79 5.46 23.87
C GLU A 380 5.68 6.37 23.30
N GLU A 381 5.22 7.34 24.09
CA GLU A 381 4.22 8.33 23.64
C GLU A 381 4.73 9.17 22.46
N LEU A 382 5.99 9.62 22.52
CA LEU A 382 6.63 10.37 21.44
C LEU A 382 6.72 9.54 20.15
N GLU A 383 7.01 8.24 20.26
CA GLU A 383 7.04 7.33 19.11
C GLU A 383 5.64 7.13 18.52
N GLY A 384 4.61 7.07 19.36
CA GLY A 384 3.21 7.12 18.95
C GLY A 384 2.88 8.37 18.13
N LEU A 385 3.23 9.56 18.64
CA LEU A 385 2.99 10.84 17.95
C LEU A 385 3.74 10.93 16.61
N LYS A 386 4.98 10.44 16.52
CA LYS A 386 5.73 10.40 15.25
C LYS A 386 5.00 9.60 14.17
N LYS A 387 4.40 8.45 14.55
CA LYS A 387 3.59 7.63 13.62
C LYS A 387 2.36 8.40 13.14
N VAL A 388 1.63 9.05 14.06
CA VAL A 388 0.46 9.87 13.74
C VAL A 388 0.82 11.05 12.84
N HIS A 389 1.89 11.77 13.16
CA HIS A 389 2.40 12.89 12.37
C HIS A 389 2.74 12.47 10.93
N LYS A 390 3.40 11.31 10.75
CA LYS A 390 3.74 10.77 9.43
C LYS A 390 2.50 10.41 8.61
N GLU A 391 1.48 9.83 9.24
CA GLU A 391 0.21 9.51 8.58
C GLU A 391 -0.55 10.79 8.19
N LEU A 392 -0.57 11.81 9.06
CA LEU A 392 -1.15 13.13 8.77
C LEU A 392 -0.42 13.83 7.61
N GLN A 393 0.91 13.81 7.58
CA GLN A 393 1.71 14.36 6.48
C GLN A 393 1.42 13.67 5.15
N LYS A 394 1.12 12.37 5.17
CA LYS A 394 0.69 11.67 3.97
C LYS A 394 -0.69 12.15 3.52
N ARG A 395 -1.68 12.17 4.43
CA ARG A 395 -3.04 12.61 4.12
C ARG A 395 -3.09 14.05 3.61
N PHE A 396 -2.30 14.95 4.22
CA PHE A 396 -2.20 16.35 3.80
C PHE A 396 -1.65 16.49 2.37
N ARG A 397 -0.62 15.72 2.01
CA ARG A 397 -0.09 15.70 0.63
C ARG A 397 -1.11 15.16 -0.36
N ASP A 398 -1.75 14.03 -0.03
CA ASP A 398 -2.78 13.43 -0.87
C ASP A 398 -3.98 14.37 -1.08
N ALA A 399 -4.33 15.19 -0.08
CA ALA A 399 -5.39 16.20 -0.18
C ALA A 399 -4.97 17.38 -1.07
N LEU A 400 -3.74 17.87 -0.96
CA LEU A 400 -3.21 18.94 -1.83
C LEU A 400 -3.13 18.53 -3.31
N GLU A 401 -2.87 17.26 -3.61
CA GLU A 401 -2.87 16.75 -4.98
C GLU A 401 -4.27 16.72 -5.60
N LYS A 402 -5.33 16.57 -4.81
CA LYS A 402 -6.72 16.57 -5.31
C LYS A 402 -7.26 17.95 -5.66
N ILE A 403 -6.63 19.01 -5.17
CA ILE A 403 -7.02 20.41 -5.43
C ILE A 403 -6.41 20.94 -6.74
N LYS A 404 -5.35 20.29 -7.25
CA LYS A 404 -4.70 20.61 -8.53
C LYS A 404 -5.34 19.86 -9.68
#